data_AF-A0A520K3A4-F1
#
_entry.id   AF-A0A520K3A4-F1
#
_cell.length_a   1.000
_cell.length_b   1.000
_cell.length_c   1.000
_cell.angle_alpha   90.00
_cell.angle_beta   90.00
_cell.angle_gamma   90.00
#
_symmetry.space_group_name_H-M   'P 1'
#
loop_
_entity.id
_entity.type
_entity.pdbx_description
1 polymer ?
#
loop_
_entity_poly.entity_id
_entity_poly.type
_entity_poly.pdbx_seq_one_letter_code
_entity_poly.pdbx_strand_id
1 'polypeptide(L)' 'MNIGVIGTGNMGRNHARVYSELKNVGEVYVFDTNAESAKKMLEYGAIICE' A
#
# COMPACT_ATOMS: atom_id res chain seq x y z
N MET A 1 14.24 -0.12 -1.27
CA MET A 1 13.71 -1.11 -0.31
C MET A 1 12.26 -1.41 -0.67
N ASN A 2 11.86 -2.67 -0.74
CA ASN A 2 10.46 -3.02 -1.01
C ASN A 2 9.70 -3.14 0.32
N ILE A 3 8.47 -2.63 0.37
CA ILE A 3 7.66 -2.60 1.59
C ILE A 3 6.32 -3.26 1.33
N GLY A 4 5.88 -4.12 2.26
CA GLY A 4 4.52 -4.66 2.29
C GLY A 4 3.68 -4.02 3.39
N VAL A 5 2.45 -3.66 3.07
CA VAL A 5 1.44 -3.16 4.01
C VAL A 5 0.29 -4.16 4.07
N ILE A 6 0.13 -4.81 5.22
CA ILE A 6 -0.94 -5.78 5.47
C ILE A 6 -2.05 -5.07 6.24
N GLY A 7 -3.21 -4.97 5.60
CA GLY A 7 -4.34 -4.16 6.05
C GLY A 7 -4.27 -2.72 5.54
N THR A 8 -5.32 -2.29 4.85
CA THR A 8 -5.46 -1.00 4.13
C THR A 8 -6.57 -0.13 4.73
N GLY A 9 -6.79 -0.27 6.05
CA GLY A 9 -7.62 0.65 6.84
C GLY A 9 -7.00 2.04 6.96
N ASN A 10 -7.43 2.84 7.94
CA ASN A 10 -6.96 4.23 8.10
C ASN A 10 -5.43 4.35 8.20
N MET A 11 -4.78 3.47 8.98
CA MET A 11 -3.33 3.49 9.11
C MET A 11 -2.64 2.90 7.88
N GLY A 12 -3.11 1.76 7.38
CA GLY A 12 -2.56 1.13 6.18
C GLY A 12 -2.51 2.07 4.97
N ARG A 13 -3.58 2.84 4.77
CA ARG A 13 -3.65 3.90 3.76
C ARG A 13 -2.55 4.94 3.95
N ASN A 14 -2.38 5.45 5.18
CA ASN A 14 -1.34 6.43 5.47
C ASN A 14 0.07 5.86 5.26
N HIS A 15 0.30 4.61 5.64
CA HIS A 15 1.56 3.92 5.38
C HIS A 15 1.82 3.79 3.88
N ALA A 16 0.86 3.30 3.09
CA ALA A 16 1.00 3.19 1.65
C ALA A 16 1.34 4.53 0.99
N ARG A 17 0.64 5.60 1.38
CA ARG A 17 0.91 6.96 0.90
C ARG A 17 2.31 7.44 1.27
N VAL A 18 2.67 7.43 2.55
CA VAL A 18 3.98 7.93 3.00
C VAL A 18 5.11 7.11 2.37
N TYR A 19 4.99 5.78 2.32
CA TYR A 19 6.00 4.93 1.71
C TYR A 19 6.16 5.19 0.21
N SER A 20 5.07 5.48 -0.52
CA SER A 20 5.14 5.84 -1.94
C SER A 20 5.91 7.14 -2.22
N GLU A 21 6.02 8.04 -1.24
CA GLU A 21 6.69 9.34 -1.38
C GLU A 21 8.18 9.30 -0.96
N LEU A 22 8.63 8.22 -0.31
CA LEU A 22 9.98 8.10 0.23
C LEU A 22 10.98 7.62 -0.83
N LYS A 23 11.96 8.46 -1.16
CA LYS A 23 12.99 8.20 -2.20
C LYS A 23 13.76 6.87 -2.08
N ASN A 24 13.83 6.29 -0.87
CA ASN A 24 14.59 5.07 -0.61
C ASN A 24 13.73 3.79 -0.63
N VAL A 25 12.40 3.91 -0.77
CA VAL A 25 11.54 2.75 -1.02
C VAL A 25 11.24 2.66 -2.51
N GLY A 26 11.28 1.43 -3.01
CA GLY A 26 10.97 1.12 -4.40
C GLY A 26 9.48 0.82 -4.48
N GLU A 27 9.15 -0.46 -4.47
CA GLU A 27 7.77 -0.91 -4.62
C GLU A 27 7.07 -1.04 -3.27
N VAL A 28 5.81 -0.60 -3.25
CA VAL A 28 4.90 -0.76 -2.12
C VAL A 28 3.86 -1.81 -2.49
N TYR A 29 3.83 -2.89 -1.75
CA TYR A 29 2.86 -3.98 -1.88
C TYR A 29 1.78 -3.84 -0.83
N VAL A 30 0.53 -4.13 -1.17
CA VAL A 30 -0.61 -4.06 -0.25
C VAL A 30 -1.42 -5.35 -0.30
N PHE A 31 -1.92 -5.76 0.86
CA PHE A 31 -2.88 -6.85 0.98
C PHE A 31 -3.97 -6.47 1.98
N ASP A 32 -5.22 -6.79 1.68
CA ASP A 32 -6.35 -6.65 2.59
C ASP A 32 -7.39 -7.72 2.26
N THR A 33 -8.05 -8.26 3.28
CA THR A 33 -9.17 -9.20 3.08
C THR A 33 -10.36 -8.52 2.42
N ASN A 34 -10.49 -7.19 2.57
CA ASN A 34 -11.41 -6.38 1.80
C ASN A 34 -10.73 -5.87 0.52
N ALA A 35 -11.05 -6.51 -0.61
CA ALA A 35 -10.50 -6.15 -1.92
C ALA A 35 -10.80 -4.70 -2.34
N GLU A 36 -11.92 -4.11 -1.91
CA GLU A 36 -12.20 -2.70 -2.21
C GLU A 36 -11.25 -1.75 -1.47
N SER A 37 -10.89 -2.09 -0.22
CA SER A 37 -9.91 -1.31 0.55
C SER A 37 -8.53 -1.39 -0.10
N ALA A 38 -8.10 -2.58 -0.52
CA ALA A 38 -6.82 -2.76 -1.23
C ALA A 38 -6.79 -1.99 -2.56
N LYS A 39 -7.88 -2.04 -3.35
CA LYS A 39 -8.00 -1.31 -4.61
C LYS A 39 -7.83 0.19 -4.47
N LYS A 40 -8.24 0.79 -3.34
CA LYS A 40 -8.04 2.23 -3.12
C LYS A 40 -6.56 2.59 -3.10
N MET A 41 -5.66 1.69 -2.70
CA MET A 41 -4.22 1.98 -2.64
C MET A 41 -3.55 2.10 -4.02
N LEU A 42 -4.22 1.70 -5.10
CA LEU A 42 -3.76 1.95 -6.47
C LEU A 42 -3.56 3.45 -6.74
N GLU A 43 -4.26 4.33 -6.01
CA GLU A 43 -4.08 5.78 -6.07
C GLU A 43 -2.64 6.23 -5.71
N TYR A 44 -1.91 5.43 -4.92
CA TYR A 44 -0.52 5.68 -4.51
C TYR A 44 0.49 4.85 -5.32
N GLY A 45 0.07 4.16 -6.38
CA GLY A 45 0.92 3.27 -7.17
C GLY A 45 1.32 1.98 -6.46
N ALA A 46 0.57 1.57 -5.43
CA ALA A 46 0.82 0.31 -4.72
C ALA A 46 0.41 -0.91 -5.56
N ILE A 47 1.13 -2.02 -5.39
CA ILE A 47 0.88 -3.31 -6.05
C ILE A 47 0.03 -4.17 -5.12
N ILE A 48 -1.12 -4.65 -5.59
CA ILE A 48 -2.01 -5.51 -4.80
C ILE A 48 -1.51 -6.95 -4.89
N CYS A 49 -1.35 -7.61 -3.74
CA CYS A 49 -1.08 -9.03 -3.65
C CYS A 49 -2.40 -9.82 -3.49
N GLU A 50 -2.44 -11.04 -4.05
CA GLU A 50 -3.54 -12.00 -3.93
C GLU A 50 -3.34 -13.00 -2.78
#